data_AF-A0A3M1VVM6-F1
#
_entry.id   AF-A0A3M1VVM6-F1
#
_cell.length_a   1.000
_cell.length_b   1.000
_cell.length_c   1.000
_cell.angle_alpha   90.00
_cell.angle_beta   90.00
_cell.angle_gamma   90.00
#
_symmetry.space_group_name_H-M   'P 1'
#
loop_
_entity.id
_entity.type
_entity.pdbx_description
1 polymer ?
#
loop_
_entity_poly.entity_id
_entity_poly.type
_entity_poly.pdbx_seq_one_letter_code
_entity_poly.pdbx_strand_id
1 'polypeptide(L)'
;MSNSSFARTRIGIWVGFLLLSGLGFGQGSPDTTLIERFVFPQATDPAIDDWLEPHVVYFDPGVSPRDLLFVHLPGSFGVPENSRLILQEVARQGVPAVGLRYPNSWTVARLCRGSPDPACHERVRREILDGEDRTPLVMVTPANSIQHRLLSLLRYLSARYPSEGWERFFEGEELDWSKIIVSGHSQGGGHAALIAKVHEVARVIMFASPGDRSQGQPAPWLRSPHATPTERYFGFSHRRDRGWPSFEESWKALGLDVFGPPHTVDEAVPPYGHSHQLYTDALPATGSFADAHGAVVVDRKTPRLPDGRPQFAPVWRYLCCF
;
A
#
# COMPACT_ATOMS: atom_id res chain seq x y z
N MET A 1 -89.65 -8.02 11.80
CA MET A 1 -89.90 -9.43 11.43
C MET A 1 -88.72 -10.26 11.89
N SER A 2 -89.01 -11.36 12.58
CA SER A 2 -88.19 -12.45 13.18
C SER A 2 -86.66 -12.30 13.22
N ASN A 3 -86.04 -12.28 14.41
CA ASN A 3 -85.67 -13.44 15.26
C ASN A 3 -84.72 -14.46 14.61
N SER A 4 -83.50 -14.59 15.15
CA SER A 4 -83.10 -15.81 15.87
C SER A 4 -81.76 -15.65 16.61
N SER A 5 -81.88 -15.77 17.93
CA SER A 5 -80.89 -16.01 18.99
C SER A 5 -80.12 -17.34 18.81
N PHE A 6 -78.87 -17.44 19.27
CA PHE A 6 -78.50 -18.22 20.48
C PHE A 6 -77.04 -18.04 20.92
N ALA A 7 -76.88 -18.00 22.24
CA ALA A 7 -75.72 -17.57 23.01
C ALA A 7 -74.71 -18.69 23.33
N ARG A 8 -73.49 -18.30 23.76
CA ARG A 8 -72.73 -18.93 24.86
C ARG A 8 -71.55 -18.04 25.33
N THR A 9 -71.74 -17.35 26.46
CA THR A 9 -71.02 -17.50 27.76
C THR A 9 -69.55 -17.97 27.66
N ARG A 10 -68.50 -17.40 28.26
CA ARG A 10 -68.30 -16.37 29.31
C ARG A 10 -66.77 -16.21 29.56
N ILE A 11 -66.41 -15.16 30.31
CA ILE A 11 -65.25 -15.02 31.24
C ILE A 11 -63.91 -14.50 30.69
N GLY A 12 -63.68 -13.21 30.99
CA GLY A 12 -62.56 -12.74 31.82
C GLY A 12 -61.19 -12.57 31.17
N ILE A 13 -60.83 -11.34 30.78
CA ILE A 13 -59.45 -10.96 30.46
C ILE A 13 -59.01 -9.80 31.37
N TRP A 14 -57.92 -10.06 32.08
CA TRP A 14 -57.12 -9.14 32.88
C TRP A 14 -56.38 -8.13 31.99
N VAL A 15 -56.27 -6.89 32.47
CA VAL A 15 -55.54 -5.80 31.82
C VAL A 15 -54.03 -6.08 31.88
N GLY A 16 -53.42 -6.28 30.72
CA GLY A 16 -51.96 -6.38 30.54
C GLY A 16 -51.40 -5.12 29.88
N PHE A 17 -50.46 -4.46 30.55
CA PHE A 17 -49.62 -3.41 29.98
C PHE A 17 -48.69 -4.02 28.92
N LEU A 18 -48.82 -3.59 27.68
CA LEU A 18 -47.92 -3.94 26.57
C LEU A 18 -46.64 -3.10 26.66
N LEU A 19 -45.58 -3.69 27.19
CA LEU A 19 -44.20 -3.32 26.93
C LEU A 19 -43.86 -3.79 25.51
N LEU A 20 -43.83 -2.86 24.55
CA LEU A 20 -43.26 -3.11 23.23
C LEU A 20 -41.73 -3.20 23.38
N SER A 21 -41.24 -4.43 23.21
CA SER A 21 -39.83 -4.76 23.07
C SER A 21 -39.22 -4.05 21.87
N GLY A 22 -38.46 -2.99 22.12
CA GLY A 22 -37.49 -2.49 21.16
C GLY A 22 -36.38 -3.52 21.02
N LEU A 23 -36.24 -4.11 19.83
CA LEU A 23 -35.03 -4.80 19.42
C LEU A 23 -33.89 -3.77 19.44
N GLY A 24 -33.16 -3.73 20.55
CA GLY A 24 -31.88 -3.05 20.62
C GLY A 24 -30.90 -3.77 19.71
N PHE A 25 -30.73 -3.27 18.48
CA PHE A 25 -29.47 -3.46 17.78
C PHE A 25 -28.43 -2.74 18.62
N GLY A 26 -27.72 -3.50 19.45
CA GLY A 26 -26.50 -3.03 20.06
C GLY A 26 -25.59 -2.54 18.94
N GLN A 27 -25.32 -1.23 18.94
CA GLN A 27 -24.17 -0.70 18.23
C GLN A 27 -22.94 -1.29 18.90
N GLY A 28 -22.51 -2.46 18.42
CA GLY A 28 -21.15 -2.89 18.63
C GLY A 28 -20.25 -1.91 17.90
N SER A 29 -19.42 -1.17 18.65
CA SER A 29 -18.19 -0.63 18.09
C SER A 29 -17.49 -1.76 17.33
N PRO A 30 -16.92 -1.52 16.13
CA PRO A 30 -16.06 -2.52 15.52
C PRO A 30 -14.84 -2.67 16.43
N ASP A 31 -14.87 -3.71 17.26
CA ASP A 31 -13.79 -4.14 18.12
C ASP A 31 -12.58 -4.39 17.20
N THR A 32 -11.61 -3.49 17.22
CA THR A 32 -10.50 -3.53 16.26
C THR A 32 -9.56 -4.66 16.63
N THR A 33 -9.77 -5.83 16.03
CA THR A 33 -8.85 -6.97 16.07
C THR A 33 -7.50 -6.64 15.44
N LEU A 34 -7.41 -5.57 14.65
CA LEU A 34 -6.22 -5.09 13.99
C LEU A 34 -5.07 -4.82 14.97
N ILE A 35 -4.03 -5.64 14.90
CA ILE A 35 -2.79 -5.51 15.66
C ILE A 35 -1.86 -4.55 14.93
N GLU A 36 -1.32 -3.58 15.66
CA GLU A 36 -0.26 -2.67 15.20
C GLU A 36 1.04 -2.95 15.95
N ARG A 37 2.16 -2.93 15.21
CA ARG A 37 3.50 -3.03 15.80
C ARG A 37 4.45 -2.01 15.21
N PHE A 38 5.26 -1.43 16.08
CA PHE A 38 6.45 -0.66 15.73
C PHE A 38 7.66 -1.52 16.04
N VAL A 39 8.42 -1.91 15.01
CA VAL A 39 9.61 -2.75 15.17
C VAL A 39 10.82 -1.95 14.74
N PHE A 40 11.71 -1.65 15.69
CA PHE A 40 12.96 -0.94 15.38
C PHE A 40 13.89 -1.83 14.55
N PRO A 41 14.54 -1.32 13.50
CA PRO A 41 15.42 -2.13 12.65
C PRO A 41 16.54 -2.85 13.44
N GLN A 42 17.17 -2.16 14.39
CA GLN A 42 18.19 -2.72 15.28
C GLN A 42 17.73 -3.88 16.17
N ALA A 43 16.43 -3.99 16.43
CA ALA A 43 15.88 -5.12 17.17
C ALA A 43 15.78 -6.38 16.29
N THR A 44 15.79 -6.21 14.97
CA THR A 44 15.72 -7.31 13.99
C THR A 44 17.11 -7.81 13.61
N ASP A 45 18.07 -6.90 13.51
CA ASP A 45 19.49 -7.20 13.28
C ASP A 45 20.35 -6.01 13.78
N PRO A 46 21.29 -6.21 14.71
CA PRO A 46 22.17 -5.16 15.21
C PRO A 46 23.15 -4.60 14.16
N ALA A 47 23.35 -5.27 13.03
CA ALA A 47 24.15 -4.75 11.91
C ALA A 47 23.43 -3.61 11.15
N ILE A 48 22.12 -3.42 11.37
CA ILE A 48 21.38 -2.28 10.84
C ILE A 48 21.65 -1.06 11.73
N ASP A 49 22.42 -0.10 11.24
CA ASP A 49 22.98 1.00 12.03
C ASP A 49 22.52 2.41 11.63
N ASP A 50 21.79 2.56 10.52
CA ASP A 50 21.19 3.83 10.07
C ASP A 50 19.69 3.66 9.77
N TRP A 51 18.96 4.75 9.48
CA TRP A 51 17.51 4.77 9.22
C TRP A 51 16.75 3.93 10.27
N LEU A 52 16.84 4.35 11.52
CA LEU A 52 16.46 3.59 12.71
C LEU A 52 15.01 3.80 13.16
N GLU A 53 14.25 4.65 12.49
CA GLU A 53 12.82 4.79 12.74
C GLU A 53 12.12 3.44 12.54
N PRO A 54 11.08 3.13 13.33
CA PRO A 54 10.49 1.80 13.32
C PRO A 54 9.85 1.46 11.97
N HIS A 55 9.97 0.19 11.59
CA HIS A 55 9.02 -0.45 10.69
C HIS A 55 7.62 -0.41 11.33
N VAL A 56 6.58 -0.25 10.52
CA VAL A 56 5.19 -0.33 10.97
C VAL A 56 4.56 -1.58 10.40
N VAL A 57 3.99 -2.42 11.26
CA VAL A 57 3.38 -3.69 10.87
C VAL A 57 1.93 -3.72 11.32
N TYR A 58 1.05 -4.13 10.41
CA TYR A 58 -0.35 -4.37 10.67
C TYR A 58 -0.75 -5.79 10.31
N PHE A 59 -1.51 -6.42 11.21
CA PHE A 59 -2.04 -7.76 11.03
C PHE A 59 -3.43 -7.85 11.67
N ASP A 60 -4.37 -8.50 11.00
CA ASP A 60 -5.74 -8.66 11.53
C ASP A 60 -6.07 -10.15 11.72
N PRO A 61 -6.02 -10.68 12.96
CA PRO A 61 -6.38 -12.06 13.25
C PRO A 61 -7.89 -12.31 13.16
N GLY A 62 -8.71 -11.27 13.07
CA GLY A 62 -10.17 -11.37 12.95
C GLY A 62 -10.65 -11.73 11.54
N VAL A 63 -9.75 -11.75 10.56
CA VAL A 63 -10.05 -12.05 9.15
C VAL A 63 -9.20 -13.23 8.67
N SER A 64 -9.72 -14.00 7.70
CA SER A 64 -8.98 -15.12 7.13
C SER A 64 -7.69 -14.62 6.45
N PRO A 65 -6.52 -15.17 6.81
CA PRO A 65 -5.27 -14.73 6.22
C PRO A 65 -5.20 -15.14 4.74
N ARG A 66 -4.68 -14.24 3.92
CA ARG A 66 -4.27 -14.51 2.55
C ARG A 66 -2.78 -14.85 2.54
N ASP A 67 -2.37 -15.68 1.59
CA ASP A 67 -0.96 -16.02 1.38
C ASP A 67 -0.24 -14.92 0.58
N LEU A 68 -0.41 -13.67 1.02
CA LEU A 68 0.16 -12.46 0.44
C LEU A 68 0.68 -11.56 1.56
N LEU A 69 1.79 -10.87 1.30
CA LEU A 69 2.36 -9.84 2.17
C LEU A 69 2.33 -8.50 1.41
N PHE A 70 1.81 -7.45 2.03
CA PHE A 70 1.89 -6.11 1.48
C PHE A 70 3.07 -5.35 2.08
N VAL A 71 4.01 -4.91 1.24
CA VAL A 71 5.17 -4.09 1.66
C VAL A 71 5.08 -2.72 1.01
N HIS A 72 4.98 -1.67 1.82
CA HIS A 72 4.95 -0.29 1.37
C HIS A 72 6.26 0.43 1.69
N LEU A 73 6.82 1.08 0.66
CA LEU A 73 8.01 1.92 0.72
C LEU A 73 7.62 3.41 0.70
N PRO A 74 7.85 4.16 1.80
CA PRO A 74 7.60 5.59 1.83
C PRO A 74 8.43 6.37 0.80
N GLY A 75 7.96 7.56 0.42
CA GLY A 75 8.74 8.47 -0.42
C GLY A 75 9.99 9.02 0.26
N SER A 76 10.77 9.81 -0.48
CA SER A 76 11.98 10.47 0.05
C SER A 76 11.71 11.21 1.35
N PHE A 77 12.59 11.03 2.34
CA PHE A 77 12.47 11.57 3.70
C PHE A 77 11.22 11.11 4.48
N GLY A 78 10.41 10.23 3.91
CA GLY A 78 9.23 9.67 4.56
C GLY A 78 9.62 8.54 5.51
N VAL A 79 8.79 8.35 6.53
CA VAL A 79 8.87 7.22 7.45
C VAL A 79 7.62 6.34 7.28
N PRO A 80 7.67 5.05 7.68
CA PRO A 80 6.54 4.13 7.57
C PRO A 80 5.22 4.65 8.15
N GLU A 81 5.29 5.40 9.26
CA GLU A 81 4.12 6.00 9.93
C GLU A 81 3.34 6.96 9.02
N ASN A 82 3.94 7.51 7.96
CA ASN A 82 3.26 8.43 7.06
C ASN A 82 2.18 7.77 6.19
N SER A 83 2.06 6.43 6.20
CA SER A 83 1.17 5.66 5.32
C SER A 83 0.37 4.60 6.08
N ARG A 84 -0.01 4.85 7.34
CA ARG A 84 -0.74 3.88 8.18
C ARG A 84 -2.13 3.58 7.61
N LEU A 85 -2.79 4.54 6.95
CA LEU A 85 -4.14 4.33 6.43
C LEU A 85 -4.22 3.19 5.40
N ILE A 86 -3.28 3.16 4.45
CA ILE A 86 -3.25 2.07 3.45
C ILE A 86 -2.85 0.74 4.11
N LEU A 87 -1.91 0.74 5.05
CA LEU A 87 -1.49 -0.48 5.73
C LEU A 87 -2.64 -1.11 6.52
N GLN A 88 -3.40 -0.29 7.26
CA GLN A 88 -4.59 -0.74 7.98
C GLN A 88 -5.66 -1.26 7.03
N GLU A 89 -5.90 -0.56 5.92
CA GLU A 89 -6.91 -0.95 4.94
C GLU A 89 -6.60 -2.31 4.32
N VAL A 90 -5.33 -2.55 3.96
CA VAL A 90 -4.87 -3.82 3.38
C VAL A 90 -4.89 -4.95 4.40
N ALA A 91 -4.46 -4.69 5.64
CA ALA A 91 -4.51 -5.67 6.73
C ALA A 91 -5.94 -6.17 7.01
N ARG A 92 -6.94 -5.28 6.96
CA ARG A 92 -8.36 -5.65 7.09
C ARG A 92 -8.89 -6.54 5.95
N GLN A 93 -8.15 -6.69 4.85
CA GLN A 93 -8.46 -7.63 3.77
C GLN A 93 -7.79 -9.01 3.93
N GLY A 94 -7.20 -9.27 5.11
CA GLY A 94 -6.49 -10.52 5.39
C GLY A 94 -5.07 -10.56 4.84
N VAL A 95 -4.53 -9.44 4.35
CA VAL A 95 -3.16 -9.33 3.84
C VAL A 95 -2.30 -8.60 4.87
N PRO A 96 -1.41 -9.29 5.64
CA PRO A 96 -0.49 -8.61 6.54
C PRO A 96 0.28 -7.50 5.82
N ALA A 97 0.45 -6.37 6.48
CA ALA A 97 0.98 -5.15 5.87
C ALA A 97 2.18 -4.60 6.63
N VAL A 98 3.24 -4.25 5.90
CA VAL A 98 4.49 -3.71 6.41
C VAL A 98 4.79 -2.38 5.73
N GLY A 99 4.84 -1.30 6.50
CA GLY A 99 5.57 -0.09 6.12
C GLY A 99 7.04 -0.27 6.46
N LEU A 100 7.90 -0.42 5.47
CA LEU A 100 9.31 -0.71 5.69
C LEU A 100 10.13 0.59 5.81
N ARG A 101 10.84 0.76 6.92
CA ARG A 101 11.90 1.77 7.01
C ARG A 101 13.10 1.32 6.17
N TYR A 102 13.57 2.18 5.27
CA TYR A 102 14.68 1.88 4.36
C TYR A 102 15.47 3.16 4.02
N PRO A 103 16.65 3.04 3.37
CA PRO A 103 17.44 4.19 2.92
C PRO A 103 16.68 5.09 1.94
N ASN A 104 16.25 6.26 2.41
CA ASN A 104 15.46 7.19 1.60
C ASN A 104 15.69 8.67 1.90
N SER A 105 16.81 9.04 2.51
CA SER A 105 17.14 10.42 2.92
C SER A 105 17.52 11.36 1.77
N TRP A 106 17.17 11.01 0.54
CA TRP A 106 17.48 11.75 -0.67
C TRP A 106 16.36 11.56 -1.69
N THR A 107 16.46 12.26 -2.82
CA THR A 107 15.64 11.94 -4.00
C THR A 107 16.57 11.40 -5.09
N VAL A 108 16.27 10.22 -5.64
CA VAL A 108 17.06 9.63 -6.75
C VAL A 108 17.18 10.61 -7.93
N ALA A 109 16.10 11.33 -8.25
CA ALA A 109 16.11 12.34 -9.31
C ALA A 109 17.12 13.48 -9.05
N ARG A 110 17.33 13.90 -7.80
CA ARG A 110 18.34 14.92 -7.46
C ARG A 110 19.75 14.34 -7.51
N LEU A 111 19.95 13.11 -7.03
CA LEU A 111 21.23 12.42 -7.08
C LEU A 111 21.72 12.26 -8.54
N CYS A 112 20.81 11.94 -9.45
CA CYS A 112 21.12 11.75 -10.86
C CYS A 112 20.98 13.00 -11.73
N ARG A 113 20.74 14.18 -11.14
CA ARG A 113 20.52 15.41 -11.90
C ARG A 113 21.78 15.79 -12.69
N GLY A 114 21.64 15.87 -14.01
CA GLY A 114 22.74 16.23 -14.91
C GLY A 114 23.79 15.13 -15.08
N SER A 115 23.54 13.93 -14.55
CA SER A 115 24.42 12.79 -14.77
C SER A 115 24.44 12.41 -16.27
N PRO A 116 25.62 12.27 -16.89
CA PRO A 116 25.72 11.77 -18.26
C PRO A 116 25.45 10.26 -18.34
N ASP A 117 25.50 9.56 -17.21
CA ASP A 117 25.28 8.12 -17.12
C ASP A 117 23.78 7.77 -17.28
N PRO A 118 23.39 7.09 -18.37
CA PRO A 118 22.00 6.70 -18.55
C PRO A 118 21.50 5.71 -17.49
N ALA A 119 22.40 4.96 -16.85
CA ALA A 119 22.09 3.97 -15.83
C ALA A 119 22.06 4.53 -14.40
N CYS A 120 22.30 5.84 -14.21
CA CYS A 120 22.45 6.43 -12.87
C CYS A 120 21.28 6.08 -11.93
N HIS A 121 20.04 6.22 -12.41
CA HIS A 121 18.85 5.95 -11.61
C HIS A 121 18.76 4.47 -11.21
N GLU A 122 19.09 3.56 -12.12
CA GLU A 122 19.05 2.13 -11.85
C GLU A 122 20.14 1.73 -10.86
N ARG A 123 21.37 2.24 -11.03
CA ARG A 123 22.50 1.95 -10.13
C ARG A 123 22.20 2.38 -8.69
N VAL A 124 21.72 3.61 -8.49
CA VAL A 124 21.34 4.12 -7.17
C VAL A 124 20.24 3.25 -6.54
N ARG A 125 19.19 2.92 -7.30
CA ARG A 125 18.07 2.13 -6.76
C ARG A 125 18.44 0.67 -6.47
N ARG A 126 19.34 0.08 -7.26
CA ARG A 126 19.85 -1.28 -7.02
C ARG A 126 20.71 -1.34 -5.76
N GLU A 127 21.59 -0.36 -5.56
CA GLU A 127 22.37 -0.29 -4.32
C GLU A 127 21.47 -0.09 -3.08
N ILE A 128 20.41 0.72 -3.16
CA ILE A 128 19.43 0.82 -2.07
C ILE A 128 18.68 -0.51 -1.84
N LEU A 129 18.47 -1.27 -2.91
CA LEU A 129 17.75 -2.54 -2.84
C LEU A 129 18.55 -3.62 -2.10
N ASP A 130 19.81 -3.83 -2.48
CA ASP A 130 20.63 -4.99 -2.06
C ASP A 130 21.92 -4.62 -1.31
N GLY A 131 22.33 -3.35 -1.32
CA GLY A 131 23.55 -2.86 -0.66
C GLY A 131 24.87 -3.22 -1.36
N GLU A 132 24.85 -3.70 -2.60
CA GLU A 132 26.06 -3.82 -3.42
C GLU A 132 26.43 -2.46 -4.03
N ASP A 133 27.67 -2.03 -3.78
CA ASP A 133 28.24 -0.76 -4.25
C ASP A 133 28.25 -0.70 -5.79
N ARG A 134 27.45 0.22 -6.33
CA ARG A 134 27.32 0.46 -7.77
C ARG A 134 27.52 1.92 -8.14
N THR A 135 27.54 2.82 -7.16
CA THR A 135 27.60 4.25 -7.43
C THR A 135 28.13 5.02 -6.22
N PRO A 136 28.97 6.05 -6.44
CA PRO A 136 29.44 6.91 -5.34
C PRO A 136 28.36 7.88 -4.82
N LEU A 137 27.14 7.85 -5.37
CA LEU A 137 26.07 8.80 -5.03
C LEU A 137 25.33 8.45 -3.74
N VAL A 138 25.40 7.19 -3.33
CA VAL A 138 24.84 6.68 -2.08
C VAL A 138 25.88 5.74 -1.45
N MET A 139 25.64 5.37 -0.20
CA MET A 139 26.43 4.36 0.49
C MET A 139 25.46 3.55 1.33
N VAL A 140 25.04 2.41 0.80
CA VAL A 140 24.10 1.51 1.47
C VAL A 140 24.81 0.18 1.67
N THR A 141 25.00 -0.23 2.92
CA THR A 141 25.55 -1.56 3.22
C THR A 141 24.50 -2.64 2.96
N PRO A 142 24.90 -3.92 2.73
CA PRO A 142 23.96 -5.03 2.62
C PRO A 142 22.97 -5.10 3.79
N ALA A 143 23.43 -4.87 5.02
CA ALA A 143 22.57 -4.84 6.20
C ALA A 143 21.50 -3.73 6.14
N ASN A 144 21.87 -2.55 5.62
CA ASN A 144 20.96 -1.42 5.50
C ASN A 144 20.03 -1.49 4.27
N SER A 145 20.19 -2.47 3.39
CA SER A 145 19.42 -2.62 2.16
C SER A 145 17.94 -2.91 2.41
N ILE A 146 17.08 -2.65 1.41
CA ILE A 146 15.65 -2.99 1.48
C ILE A 146 15.45 -4.49 1.71
N GLN A 147 16.16 -5.33 0.96
CA GLN A 147 15.97 -6.79 1.02
C GLN A 147 16.33 -7.33 2.41
N HIS A 148 17.51 -6.96 2.91
CA HIS A 148 17.97 -7.42 4.22
C HIS A 148 17.04 -6.98 5.34
N ARG A 149 16.63 -5.70 5.34
CA ARG A 149 15.70 -5.17 6.35
C ARG A 149 14.36 -5.90 6.36
N LEU A 150 13.81 -6.21 5.19
CA LEU A 150 12.55 -6.94 5.10
C LEU A 150 12.70 -8.37 5.60
N LEU A 151 13.76 -9.08 5.19
CA LEU A 151 14.04 -10.44 5.65
C LEU A 151 14.24 -10.49 7.17
N SER A 152 15.09 -9.62 7.72
CA SER A 152 15.36 -9.54 9.16
C SER A 152 14.09 -9.24 9.96
N LEU A 153 13.23 -8.34 9.45
CA LEU A 153 11.92 -8.08 10.05
C LEU A 153 11.02 -9.32 10.06
N LEU A 154 10.91 -10.04 8.94
CA LEU A 154 10.06 -11.23 8.85
C LEU A 154 10.56 -12.37 9.76
N ARG A 155 11.88 -12.58 9.84
CA ARG A 155 12.50 -13.54 10.77
C ARG A 155 12.23 -13.16 12.22
N TYR A 156 12.37 -11.87 12.56
CA TYR A 156 12.05 -11.35 13.88
C TYR A 156 10.58 -11.61 14.24
N LEU A 157 9.66 -11.31 13.33
CA LEU A 157 8.23 -11.51 13.54
C LEU A 157 7.86 -12.99 13.67
N SER A 158 8.43 -13.87 12.85
CA SER A 158 8.22 -15.32 12.96
C SER A 158 8.72 -15.87 14.30
N ALA A 159 9.91 -15.45 14.75
CA ALA A 159 10.46 -15.89 16.03
C ALA A 159 9.64 -15.36 17.23
N ARG A 160 9.15 -14.11 17.16
CA ARG A 160 8.45 -13.47 18.27
C ARG A 160 6.96 -13.82 18.33
N TYR A 161 6.35 -14.11 17.18
CA TYR A 161 4.92 -14.34 16.99
C TYR A 161 4.69 -15.57 16.07
N PRO A 162 5.11 -16.79 16.49
CA PRO A 162 5.09 -17.97 15.64
C PRO A 162 3.68 -18.41 15.20
N SER A 163 2.62 -17.99 15.91
CA SER A 163 1.24 -18.31 15.54
C SER A 163 0.68 -17.47 14.39
N GLU A 164 1.42 -16.45 13.93
CA GLU A 164 0.94 -15.51 12.89
C GLU A 164 1.39 -15.92 11.47
N GLY A 165 2.29 -16.90 11.38
CA GLY A 165 2.69 -17.53 10.14
C GLY A 165 3.55 -16.65 9.24
N TRP A 166 4.43 -15.82 9.79
CA TRP A 166 5.32 -14.93 9.04
C TRP A 166 6.38 -15.67 8.23
N GLU A 167 6.74 -16.90 8.64
CA GLU A 167 7.67 -17.80 7.96
C GLU A 167 7.23 -18.20 6.55
N ARG A 168 5.94 -18.02 6.19
CA ARG A 168 5.45 -18.36 4.84
C ARG A 168 5.94 -17.42 3.74
N PHE A 169 6.62 -16.32 4.10
CA PHE A 169 7.08 -15.27 3.19
C PHE A 169 8.61 -15.28 2.96
N PHE A 170 9.33 -16.24 3.52
CA PHE A 170 10.76 -16.42 3.30
C PHE A 170 11.17 -17.89 3.46
N GLU A 171 12.27 -18.27 2.83
CA GLU A 171 12.90 -19.59 3.01
C GLU A 171 14.41 -19.40 3.21
N GLY A 172 14.90 -19.77 4.40
CA GLY A 172 16.30 -19.52 4.76
C GLY A 172 16.64 -18.03 4.74
N GLU A 173 17.52 -17.64 3.81
CA GLU A 173 17.99 -16.26 3.63
C GLU A 173 17.32 -15.55 2.44
N GLU A 174 16.28 -16.14 1.85
CA GLU A 174 15.62 -15.62 0.65
C GLU A 174 14.16 -15.25 0.93
N LEU A 175 13.73 -14.11 0.39
CA LEU A 175 12.34 -13.68 0.41
C LEU A 175 11.54 -14.41 -0.66
N ASP A 176 10.32 -14.87 -0.33
CA ASP A 176 9.39 -15.37 -1.34
C ASP A 176 8.66 -14.20 -2.01
N TRP A 177 9.35 -13.57 -2.97
CA TRP A 177 8.84 -12.43 -3.73
C TRP A 177 7.50 -12.71 -4.40
N SER A 178 7.25 -13.95 -4.81
CA SER A 178 6.01 -14.35 -5.50
C SER A 178 4.76 -14.14 -4.65
N LYS A 179 4.91 -14.00 -3.33
CA LYS A 179 3.85 -13.69 -2.36
C LYS A 179 3.82 -12.24 -1.90
N ILE A 180 4.77 -11.40 -2.35
CA ILE A 180 4.90 -10.03 -1.88
C ILE A 180 4.25 -9.08 -2.88
N ILE A 181 3.29 -8.29 -2.41
CA ILE A 181 2.82 -7.09 -3.08
C ILE A 181 3.75 -5.95 -2.68
N VAL A 182 4.49 -5.40 -3.64
CA VAL A 182 5.38 -4.28 -3.40
C VAL A 182 4.71 -2.99 -3.83
N SER A 183 4.62 -2.06 -2.89
CA SER A 183 4.00 -0.76 -3.07
C SER A 183 4.96 0.33 -2.66
N GLY A 184 4.80 1.53 -3.20
CA GLY A 184 5.48 2.68 -2.63
C GLY A 184 5.02 4.01 -3.19
N HIS A 185 5.39 5.06 -2.47
CA HIS A 185 5.13 6.45 -2.83
C HIS A 185 6.37 7.11 -3.41
N SER A 186 6.24 7.88 -4.51
CA SER A 186 7.32 8.73 -5.02
C SER A 186 8.62 7.94 -5.24
N GLN A 187 9.68 8.20 -4.47
CA GLN A 187 10.90 7.39 -4.51
C GLN A 187 10.65 5.91 -4.22
N GLY A 188 9.83 5.59 -3.22
CA GLY A 188 9.47 4.22 -2.85
C GLY A 188 8.67 3.51 -3.93
N GLY A 189 7.80 4.23 -4.66
CA GLY A 189 7.07 3.63 -5.78
C GLY A 189 7.97 3.37 -7.00
N GLY A 190 9.02 4.18 -7.19
CA GLY A 190 10.09 3.82 -8.12
C GLY A 190 10.92 2.62 -7.67
N HIS A 191 11.09 2.39 -6.36
CA HIS A 191 11.70 1.15 -5.86
C HIS A 191 10.78 -0.05 -6.03
N ALA A 192 9.46 0.10 -5.84
CA ALA A 192 8.50 -0.96 -6.12
C ALA A 192 8.60 -1.42 -7.58
N ALA A 193 8.69 -0.48 -8.52
CA ALA A 193 8.91 -0.79 -9.93
C ALA A 193 10.26 -1.47 -10.20
N LEU A 194 11.35 -1.02 -9.56
CA LEU A 194 12.67 -1.65 -9.69
C LEU A 194 12.68 -3.08 -9.12
N ILE A 195 12.13 -3.28 -7.93
CA ILE A 195 12.06 -4.60 -7.28
C ILE A 195 11.37 -5.59 -8.22
N ALA A 196 10.27 -5.18 -8.83
CA ALA A 196 9.54 -6.02 -9.78
C ALA A 196 10.29 -6.26 -11.11
N LYS A 197 11.29 -5.44 -11.44
CA LYS A 197 12.19 -5.72 -12.57
C LYS A 197 13.15 -6.86 -12.26
N VAL A 198 13.58 -6.98 -11.01
CA VAL A 198 14.61 -7.94 -10.58
C VAL A 198 14.05 -9.22 -9.96
N HIS A 199 12.86 -9.14 -9.37
CA HIS A 199 12.15 -10.27 -8.78
C HIS A 199 10.74 -10.35 -9.36
N GLU A 200 10.24 -11.58 -9.52
CA GLU A 200 8.84 -11.80 -9.85
C GLU A 200 8.00 -11.63 -8.58
N VAL A 201 7.31 -10.50 -8.46
CA VAL A 201 6.47 -10.18 -7.29
C VAL A 201 4.99 -10.52 -7.52
N ALA A 202 4.22 -10.63 -6.45
CA ALA A 202 2.78 -10.89 -6.53
C ALA A 202 2.02 -9.75 -7.22
N ARG A 203 2.42 -8.50 -6.93
CA ARG A 203 1.85 -7.27 -7.51
C ARG A 203 2.73 -6.05 -7.25
N VAL A 204 2.63 -5.03 -8.10
CA VAL A 204 3.32 -3.75 -7.99
C VAL A 204 2.32 -2.60 -7.95
N ILE A 205 2.45 -1.70 -6.97
CA ILE A 205 1.59 -0.53 -6.85
C ILE A 205 2.44 0.73 -6.72
N MET A 206 2.45 1.53 -7.78
CA MET A 206 3.27 2.73 -7.92
C MET A 206 2.43 3.99 -7.65
N PHE A 207 2.59 4.58 -6.46
CA PHE A 207 1.91 5.83 -6.13
C PHE A 207 2.77 7.03 -6.54
N ALA A 208 2.25 7.90 -7.40
CA ALA A 208 2.93 9.12 -7.89
C ALA A 208 4.39 8.88 -8.33
N SER A 209 4.60 7.86 -9.17
CA SER A 209 5.93 7.31 -9.52
C SER A 209 5.84 6.29 -10.66
N PRO A 210 6.98 5.84 -11.24
CA PRO A 210 8.32 6.44 -11.17
C PRO A 210 8.45 7.68 -12.06
N GLY A 211 9.23 8.66 -11.62
CA GLY A 211 9.51 9.89 -12.36
C GLY A 211 10.91 9.95 -12.97
N ASP A 212 11.58 8.80 -13.13
CA ASP A 212 13.00 8.75 -13.50
C ASP A 212 13.22 9.20 -14.94
N ARG A 213 14.20 10.08 -15.13
CA ARG A 213 14.52 10.69 -16.43
C ARG A 213 16.01 10.69 -16.71
N SER A 214 16.38 10.24 -17.90
CA SER A 214 17.74 10.38 -18.43
C SER A 214 17.67 11.14 -19.74
N GLN A 215 18.44 12.23 -19.87
CA GLN A 215 18.49 13.06 -21.07
C GLN A 215 17.09 13.51 -21.57
N GLY A 216 16.19 13.83 -20.63
CA GLY A 216 14.82 14.29 -20.92
C GLY A 216 13.83 13.18 -21.30
N GLN A 217 14.26 11.91 -21.36
CA GLN A 217 13.43 10.75 -21.67
C GLN A 217 13.23 9.86 -20.43
N PRO A 218 12.19 9.01 -20.37
CA PRO A 218 12.11 7.95 -19.37
C PRO A 218 13.43 7.18 -19.28
N ALA A 219 13.95 7.02 -18.06
CA ALA A 219 15.23 6.36 -17.84
C ALA A 219 15.22 4.94 -18.48
N PRO A 220 16.30 4.50 -19.15
CA PRO A 220 16.29 3.27 -19.96
C PRO A 220 15.81 2.02 -19.22
N TRP A 221 16.14 1.91 -17.93
CA TRP A 221 15.72 0.79 -17.08
C TRP A 221 14.20 0.57 -17.07
N LEU A 222 13.40 1.63 -17.27
CA LEU A 222 11.93 1.54 -17.33
C LEU A 222 11.45 0.70 -18.51
N ARG A 223 12.24 0.59 -19.60
CA ARG A 223 11.90 -0.19 -20.81
C ARG A 223 12.60 -1.55 -20.87
N SER A 224 13.58 -1.80 -19.99
CA SER A 224 14.27 -3.09 -19.90
C SER A 224 13.32 -4.22 -19.50
N PRO A 225 13.61 -5.49 -19.83
CA PRO A 225 12.81 -6.64 -19.37
C PRO A 225 12.56 -6.65 -17.86
N HIS A 226 11.44 -7.23 -17.46
CA HIS A 226 10.95 -7.27 -16.08
C HIS A 226 10.82 -8.74 -15.67
N ALA A 227 11.25 -9.09 -14.47
CA ALA A 227 10.96 -10.41 -13.90
C ALA A 227 9.46 -10.57 -13.61
N THR A 228 8.80 -9.51 -13.15
CA THR A 228 7.35 -9.49 -12.93
C THR A 228 6.60 -9.24 -14.23
N PRO A 229 5.58 -10.06 -14.57
CA PRO A 229 4.71 -9.80 -15.72
C PRO A 229 3.98 -8.44 -15.62
N THR A 230 3.85 -7.74 -16.75
CA THR A 230 3.32 -6.36 -16.78
C THR A 230 1.88 -6.25 -16.27
N GLU A 231 1.06 -7.30 -16.39
CA GLU A 231 -0.30 -7.35 -15.84
C GLU A 231 -0.35 -7.24 -14.31
N ARG A 232 0.77 -7.40 -13.61
CA ARG A 232 0.85 -7.22 -12.16
C ARG A 232 1.23 -5.79 -11.75
N TYR A 233 1.46 -4.88 -12.70
CA TYR A 233 1.79 -3.48 -12.42
C TYR A 233 0.57 -2.58 -12.46
N PHE A 234 0.46 -1.73 -11.44
CA PHE A 234 -0.57 -0.69 -11.34
C PHE A 234 0.05 0.64 -10.92
N GLY A 235 -0.47 1.73 -11.49
CA GLY A 235 -0.16 3.11 -11.12
C GLY A 235 -1.38 3.80 -10.51
N PHE A 236 -1.16 4.61 -9.48
CA PHE A 236 -2.17 5.56 -8.99
C PHE A 236 -1.52 6.90 -8.65
N SER A 237 -1.99 7.98 -9.26
CA SER A 237 -1.40 9.31 -9.03
C SER A 237 -2.46 10.42 -9.02
N HIS A 238 -2.04 11.61 -8.66
CA HIS A 238 -2.90 12.79 -8.71
C HIS A 238 -2.64 13.56 -10.00
N ARG A 239 -3.68 13.92 -10.75
CA ARG A 239 -3.58 14.57 -12.08
C ARG A 239 -3.02 16.00 -12.01
N ARG A 240 -3.28 16.72 -10.91
CA ARG A 240 -2.60 18.00 -10.54
C ARG A 240 -1.19 17.87 -9.97
N ASP A 241 -0.63 16.67 -9.85
CA ASP A 241 0.79 16.53 -9.48
C ASP A 241 1.68 17.09 -10.59
N ARG A 242 2.67 17.91 -10.24
CA ARG A 242 3.65 18.43 -11.22
C ARG A 242 4.45 17.31 -11.89
N GLY A 243 4.62 16.18 -11.22
CA GLY A 243 5.26 14.98 -11.76
C GLY A 243 4.36 14.13 -12.64
N TRP A 244 3.05 14.42 -12.73
CA TRP A 244 2.08 13.60 -13.48
C TRP A 244 2.54 13.23 -14.89
N PRO A 245 2.97 14.18 -15.76
CA PRO A 245 3.37 13.83 -17.12
C PRO A 245 4.52 12.82 -17.12
N SER A 246 5.43 12.95 -16.16
CA SER A 246 6.56 12.03 -16.06
C SER A 246 6.12 10.61 -15.65
N PHE A 247 5.17 10.49 -14.74
CA PHE A 247 4.68 9.20 -14.27
C PHE A 247 3.89 8.48 -15.36
N GLU A 248 3.03 9.19 -16.08
CA GLU A 248 2.25 8.66 -17.20
C GLU A 248 3.15 8.11 -18.32
N GLU A 249 4.17 8.87 -18.72
CA GLU A 249 5.18 8.40 -19.68
C GLU A 249 5.98 7.19 -19.16
N SER A 250 6.26 7.13 -17.85
CA SER A 250 6.93 5.97 -17.26
C SER A 250 6.03 4.74 -17.22
N TRP A 251 4.74 4.88 -16.93
CA TRP A 251 3.77 3.79 -16.98
C TRP A 251 3.64 3.23 -18.39
N LYS A 252 3.63 4.10 -19.40
CA LYS A 252 3.72 3.69 -20.81
C LYS A 252 5.04 2.96 -21.11
N ALA A 253 6.17 3.46 -20.62
CA ALA A 253 7.47 2.80 -20.81
C ALA A 253 7.54 1.41 -20.15
N LEU A 254 6.80 1.21 -19.05
CA LEU A 254 6.63 -0.07 -18.36
C LEU A 254 5.58 -0.97 -19.04
N GLY A 255 4.85 -0.48 -20.05
CA GLY A 255 3.87 -1.24 -20.84
C GLY A 255 2.45 -1.28 -20.27
N LEU A 256 2.08 -0.39 -19.35
CA LEU A 256 0.73 -0.41 -18.74
C LEU A 256 -0.38 0.04 -19.70
N ASP A 257 -0.03 0.67 -20.82
CA ASP A 257 -0.98 1.17 -21.82
C ASP A 257 -1.75 0.05 -22.55
N VAL A 258 -1.24 -1.17 -22.54
CA VAL A 258 -1.96 -2.35 -23.05
C VAL A 258 -3.20 -2.70 -22.22
N PHE A 259 -3.26 -2.24 -20.96
CA PHE A 259 -4.40 -2.43 -20.07
C PHE A 259 -5.34 -1.22 -20.04
N GLY A 260 -5.28 -0.37 -21.05
CA GLY A 260 -6.16 0.77 -21.21
C GLY A 260 -5.53 2.12 -20.81
N PRO A 261 -6.17 3.23 -21.22
CA PRO A 261 -5.68 4.56 -20.92
C PRO A 261 -5.82 4.91 -19.42
N PRO A 262 -5.16 5.99 -18.95
CA PRO A 262 -5.41 6.51 -17.62
C PRO A 262 -6.89 6.73 -17.33
N HIS A 263 -7.36 6.25 -16.18
CA HIS A 263 -8.77 6.28 -15.77
C HIS A 263 -8.92 7.01 -14.44
N THR A 264 -9.92 7.90 -14.35
CA THR A 264 -10.22 8.59 -13.10
C THR A 264 -10.88 7.64 -12.09
N VAL A 265 -10.49 7.75 -10.83
CA VAL A 265 -11.21 7.10 -9.71
C VAL A 265 -12.29 8.00 -9.14
N ASP A 266 -12.29 9.29 -9.50
CA ASP A 266 -13.27 10.24 -9.00
C ASP A 266 -14.65 9.89 -9.56
N GLU A 267 -15.63 9.72 -8.68
CA GLU A 267 -17.02 9.32 -9.01
C GLU A 267 -17.15 7.94 -9.67
N ALA A 268 -16.05 7.19 -9.79
CA ALA A 268 -16.01 5.83 -10.30
C ALA A 268 -15.96 4.80 -9.17
N VAL A 269 -16.31 3.56 -9.48
CA VAL A 269 -16.15 2.40 -8.61
C VAL A 269 -15.30 1.33 -9.31
N PRO A 270 -14.66 0.41 -8.58
CA PRO A 270 -13.97 -0.72 -9.20
C PRO A 270 -14.89 -1.45 -10.21
N PRO A 271 -14.37 -1.92 -11.36
CA PRO A 271 -12.95 -2.11 -11.67
C PRO A 271 -12.27 -0.93 -12.39
N TYR A 272 -12.80 0.31 -12.28
CA TYR A 272 -12.17 1.52 -12.84
C TYR A 272 -11.79 1.40 -14.32
N GLY A 273 -12.76 0.94 -15.13
CA GLY A 273 -12.55 0.71 -16.57
C GLY A 273 -11.53 -0.39 -16.89
N HIS A 274 -11.19 -1.24 -15.91
CA HIS A 274 -10.13 -2.25 -15.98
C HIS A 274 -8.73 -1.65 -16.23
N SER A 275 -8.56 -0.34 -16.02
CA SER A 275 -7.28 0.33 -16.25
C SER A 275 -6.27 0.00 -15.16
N HIS A 276 -5.02 -0.16 -15.56
CA HIS A 276 -3.88 -0.28 -14.64
C HIS A 276 -3.25 1.09 -14.33
N GLN A 277 -3.81 2.15 -14.89
CA GLN A 277 -3.33 3.53 -14.75
C GLN A 277 -4.44 4.37 -14.15
N LEU A 278 -4.43 4.52 -12.83
CA LEU A 278 -5.47 5.25 -12.12
C LEU A 278 -5.02 6.68 -11.79
N TYR A 279 -5.98 7.60 -11.78
CA TYR A 279 -5.72 8.95 -11.27
C TYR A 279 -6.91 9.57 -10.53
N THR A 280 -6.63 10.62 -9.78
CA THR A 280 -7.62 11.46 -9.11
C THR A 280 -7.29 12.94 -9.34
N ASP A 281 -8.30 13.78 -9.35
CA ASP A 281 -8.26 15.24 -9.26
C ASP A 281 -8.90 15.74 -7.94
N ALA A 282 -9.22 14.83 -7.00
CA ALA A 282 -9.83 15.16 -5.71
C ALA A 282 -8.94 16.09 -4.87
N LEU A 283 -9.55 17.09 -4.23
CA LEU A 283 -8.82 18.05 -3.39
C LEU A 283 -8.10 17.32 -2.24
N PRO A 284 -6.76 17.45 -2.10
CA PRO A 284 -6.03 16.86 -0.98
C PRO A 284 -6.59 17.28 0.38
N ALA A 285 -6.39 16.46 1.42
CA ALA A 285 -6.91 16.74 2.77
C ALA A 285 -6.39 18.06 3.37
N THR A 286 -5.25 18.55 2.88
CA THR A 286 -4.66 19.83 3.27
C THR A 286 -5.34 21.04 2.61
N GLY A 287 -6.30 20.82 1.71
CA GLY A 287 -7.00 21.88 0.99
C GLY A 287 -6.19 22.52 -0.14
N SER A 288 -5.05 21.95 -0.53
CA SER A 288 -4.15 22.52 -1.53
C SER A 288 -3.60 21.48 -2.49
N PHE A 289 -3.68 21.76 -3.79
CA PHE A 289 -3.04 20.94 -4.83
C PHE A 289 -1.51 20.97 -4.79
N ALA A 290 -0.89 21.84 -3.97
CA ALA A 290 0.55 21.73 -3.69
C ALA A 290 0.92 20.38 -3.04
N ASP A 291 -0.04 19.72 -2.39
CA ASP A 291 0.11 18.42 -1.76
C ASP A 291 -0.40 17.24 -2.60
N ALA A 292 -0.83 17.49 -3.84
CA ALA A 292 -1.31 16.47 -4.78
C ALA A 292 -0.37 15.25 -4.86
N HIS A 293 0.95 15.49 -4.81
CA HIS A 293 1.96 14.45 -4.91
C HIS A 293 1.84 13.33 -3.87
N GLY A 294 1.43 13.65 -2.64
CA GLY A 294 1.24 12.65 -1.59
C GLY A 294 -0.20 12.28 -1.33
N ALA A 295 -1.17 12.96 -1.96
CA ALA A 295 -2.59 12.82 -1.63
C ALA A 295 -3.14 11.41 -1.85
N VAL A 296 -2.52 10.61 -2.71
CA VAL A 296 -3.00 9.26 -3.04
C VAL A 296 -2.68 8.19 -1.98
N VAL A 297 -1.79 8.47 -1.02
CA VAL A 297 -1.32 7.46 -0.05
C VAL A 297 -0.72 8.00 1.26
N VAL A 298 -0.21 9.24 1.29
CA VAL A 298 0.34 9.84 2.51
C VAL A 298 -0.81 10.28 3.40
N ASP A 299 -0.87 9.77 4.62
CA ASP A 299 -2.01 9.87 5.53
C ASP A 299 -2.50 11.30 5.74
N ARG A 300 -1.57 12.24 6.00
CA ARG A 300 -1.87 13.66 6.21
C ARG A 300 -2.49 14.33 4.98
N LYS A 301 -2.21 13.82 3.78
CA LYS A 301 -2.60 14.43 2.50
C LYS A 301 -3.79 13.71 1.88
N THR A 302 -4.08 12.49 2.32
CA THR A 302 -5.15 11.64 1.81
C THR A 302 -6.52 12.19 2.20
N PRO A 303 -7.36 12.58 1.22
CA PRO A 303 -8.72 13.04 1.49
C PRO A 303 -9.52 11.99 2.28
N ARG A 304 -10.45 12.47 3.10
CA ARG A 304 -11.31 11.63 3.93
C ARG A 304 -12.77 11.95 3.65
N LEU A 305 -13.59 10.91 3.73
CA LEU A 305 -15.03 11.02 3.72
C LEU A 305 -15.52 11.70 5.02
N PRO A 306 -16.78 12.19 5.09
CA PRO A 306 -17.32 12.81 6.30
C PRO A 306 -17.28 11.93 7.56
N ASP A 307 -17.27 10.61 7.38
CA ASP A 307 -17.15 9.62 8.46
C ASP A 307 -15.69 9.32 8.87
N GLY A 308 -14.72 10.04 8.31
CA GLY A 308 -13.29 9.92 8.62
C GLY A 308 -12.55 8.82 7.86
N ARG A 309 -13.25 7.96 7.10
CA ARG A 309 -12.59 6.92 6.29
C ARG A 309 -11.77 7.54 5.15
N PRO A 310 -10.62 6.93 4.78
CA PRO A 310 -9.85 7.38 3.63
C PRO A 310 -10.71 7.29 2.36
N GLN A 311 -10.78 8.38 1.59
CA GLN A 311 -11.54 8.41 0.34
C GLN A 311 -11.04 7.35 -0.66
N PHE A 312 -9.74 7.06 -0.65
CA PHE A 312 -9.11 6.10 -1.55
C PHE A 312 -9.06 4.66 -1.04
N ALA A 313 -9.71 4.34 0.09
CA ALA A 313 -9.79 2.95 0.58
C ALA A 313 -10.33 1.96 -0.48
N PRO A 314 -11.40 2.26 -1.26
CA PRO A 314 -11.83 1.38 -2.36
C PRO A 314 -10.78 1.21 -3.46
N VAL A 315 -9.97 2.22 -3.74
CA VAL A 315 -8.88 2.16 -4.72
C VAL A 315 -7.78 1.26 -4.21
N TRP A 316 -7.34 1.43 -2.96
CA TRP A 316 -6.31 0.58 -2.36
C TRP A 316 -6.74 -0.89 -2.29
N ARG A 317 -7.99 -1.17 -1.94
CA ARG A 317 -8.52 -2.54 -1.98
C ARG A 317 -8.48 -3.13 -3.39
N TYR A 318 -8.95 -2.39 -4.40
CA TYR A 318 -8.88 -2.83 -5.79
C TYR A 318 -7.43 -3.14 -6.21
N LEU A 319 -6.52 -2.20 -5.96
CA LEU A 319 -5.12 -2.34 -6.35
C LEU A 319 -4.41 -3.49 -5.63
N CYS A 320 -4.73 -3.77 -4.36
CA CYS A 320 -4.02 -4.80 -3.58
C CYS A 320 -4.69 -6.18 -3.63
N CYS A 321 -6.02 -6.24 -3.71
CA CYS A 321 -6.78 -7.42 -3.27
C CYS A 321 -7.69 -8.05 -4.34
N PHE A 322 -7.89 -7.40 -5.48
CA PHE A 322 -8.74 -7.86 -6.59
C PHE A 322 -7.94 -7.90 -7.89
#